data_AF-A0A8S3QG52-F1
#
_entry.id   AF-A0A8S3QG52-F1
#
_cell.length_a   1.000
_cell.length_b   1.000
_cell.length_c   1.000
_cell.angle_alpha   90.00
_cell.angle_beta   90.00
_cell.angle_gamma   90.00
#
_symmetry.space_group_name_H-M   'P 1'
#
loop_
_entity.id
_entity.type
_entity.pdbx_description
1 polymer ?
#
loop_
_entity_poly.entity_id
_entity_poly.type
_entity_poly.pdbx_seq_one_letter_code
_entity_poly.pdbx_strand_id
1 'polypeptide(L)'
;MKKFEKVSIVSSSVMRRNEGLTLLDDRFEKLYEQYEDTEIGALDHEDIDGCKDSKVLDSILEEFEKEQEEKKFTEIKNCNSDVDVESGDDCDIVEMIIQAPKEKWDCESILSTYSNLYNHPKIITEPHTKKKIQLTSKLQIPKDSFEKPGMTRKQLEKEIHENLKADCASTYRPKDESLEEKRSRKQAVKQERKVLSIDNNCRLT
;
A
#
# COMPACT_ATOMS: atom_id res chain seq x y z
N MET A 1 -39.38 -8.26 13.83
CA MET A 1 -38.26 -8.78 13.02
C MET A 1 -37.98 -7.82 11.89
N LYS A 2 -36.90 -7.04 11.99
CA LYS A 2 -36.42 -6.23 10.86
C LYS A 2 -35.66 -7.18 9.94
N LYS A 3 -36.12 -7.34 8.69
CA LYS A 3 -35.34 -7.99 7.63
C LYS A 3 -34.10 -7.12 7.40
N PHE A 4 -32.91 -7.68 7.60
CA PHE A 4 -31.71 -7.07 7.08
C PHE A 4 -31.82 -7.08 5.56
N GLU A 5 -31.87 -5.91 4.96
CA GLU A 5 -31.90 -5.74 3.51
C GLU A 5 -30.57 -6.27 2.95
N LYS A 6 -30.68 -7.12 1.94
CA LYS A 6 -29.54 -7.58 1.14
C LYS A 6 -28.77 -6.35 0.66
N VAL A 7 -27.53 -6.18 1.12
CA VAL A 7 -26.64 -5.16 0.58
C VAL A 7 -26.25 -5.61 -0.82
N SER A 8 -26.97 -5.14 -1.83
CA SER A 8 -26.49 -5.27 -3.21
C SER A 8 -25.19 -4.47 -3.33
N ILE A 9 -24.07 -5.16 -3.55
CA ILE A 9 -22.74 -4.58 -3.86
C ILE A 9 -22.81 -3.60 -5.04
N VAL A 10 -23.84 -3.73 -5.90
CA VAL A 10 -24.12 -2.84 -7.03
C VAL A 10 -24.72 -1.47 -6.63
N SER A 11 -25.17 -1.26 -5.38
CA SER A 11 -25.88 -0.04 -4.96
C SER A 11 -25.01 1.12 -4.46
N SER A 12 -23.68 1.00 -4.36
CA SER A 12 -22.86 2.06 -3.76
C SER A 12 -22.24 3.08 -4.73
N SER A 13 -22.68 3.20 -5.99
CA SER A 13 -22.10 4.20 -6.91
C SER A 13 -23.11 5.21 -7.43
N VAL A 14 -23.03 6.42 -6.87
CA VAL A 14 -23.63 7.68 -7.37
C VAL A 14 -22.94 8.15 -8.68
N MET A 15 -21.95 7.41 -9.22
CA MET A 15 -21.22 7.74 -10.45
C MET A 15 -21.17 6.59 -11.46
N ARG A 16 -21.12 6.95 -12.75
CA ARG A 16 -21.00 6.01 -13.88
C ARG A 16 -19.65 5.29 -13.82
N ARG A 17 -19.64 3.97 -13.66
CA ARG A 17 -18.42 3.15 -13.55
C ARG A 17 -17.71 3.06 -14.92
N ASN A 18 -16.38 3.09 -14.91
CA ASN A 18 -15.55 2.86 -16.10
C ASN A 18 -15.33 1.33 -16.30
N GLU A 19 -14.78 0.93 -17.45
CA GLU A 19 -14.55 -0.49 -17.77
C GLU A 19 -13.62 -1.16 -16.75
N GLY A 20 -12.59 -0.47 -16.27
CA GLY A 20 -11.67 -0.99 -15.25
C GLY A 20 -12.33 -1.27 -13.90
N LEU A 21 -13.19 -0.36 -13.43
CA LEU A 21 -13.98 -0.52 -12.21
C LEU A 21 -14.97 -1.68 -12.34
N THR A 22 -15.53 -1.87 -13.54
CA THR A 22 -16.42 -3.01 -13.81
C THR A 22 -15.68 -4.34 -13.68
N LEU A 23 -14.46 -4.44 -14.21
CA LEU A 23 -13.61 -5.63 -14.04
C LEU A 23 -13.21 -5.89 -12.58
N LEU A 24 -13.03 -4.83 -11.78
CA LEU A 24 -12.77 -4.97 -10.34
C LEU A 24 -13.98 -5.54 -9.62
N ASP A 25 -15.17 -5.01 -9.91
CA ASP A 25 -16.42 -5.48 -9.34
C ASP A 25 -16.66 -6.96 -9.71
N ASP A 26 -16.42 -7.37 -10.96
CA ASP A 26 -16.58 -8.76 -11.41
C ASP A 26 -15.62 -9.73 -10.70
N ARG A 27 -14.39 -9.29 -10.41
CA ARG A 27 -13.42 -10.10 -9.65
C ARG A 27 -13.78 -10.19 -8.18
N PHE A 28 -14.31 -9.10 -7.61
CA PHE A 28 -14.76 -9.07 -6.23
C PHE A 28 -15.97 -9.98 -6.03
N GLU A 29 -16.92 -10.01 -6.97
CA GLU A 29 -18.10 -10.88 -6.89
C GLU A 29 -17.70 -12.37 -6.85
N LYS A 30 -16.74 -12.79 -7.67
CA LYS A 30 -16.19 -14.17 -7.66
C LYS A 30 -15.45 -14.53 -6.38
N LEU A 31 -14.83 -13.55 -5.74
CA LEU A 31 -14.21 -13.73 -4.43
C LEU A 31 -15.29 -13.83 -3.35
N TYR A 32 -16.32 -13.00 -3.43
CA TYR A 32 -17.42 -12.93 -2.48
C TYR A 32 -18.28 -14.19 -2.51
N GLU A 33 -18.49 -14.81 -3.67
CA GLU A 33 -19.22 -16.09 -3.83
C GLU A 33 -18.58 -17.25 -3.05
N GLN A 34 -17.29 -17.16 -2.72
CA GLN A 34 -16.60 -18.16 -1.90
C GLN A 34 -16.87 -18.00 -0.39
N TYR A 35 -17.44 -16.87 0.04
CA TYR A 35 -17.81 -16.62 1.44
C TYR A 35 -19.31 -16.82 1.59
N GLU A 36 -19.73 -17.70 2.50
CA GLU A 36 -21.15 -17.75 2.88
C GLU A 36 -21.50 -16.47 3.66
N ASP A 37 -22.70 -15.90 3.44
CA ASP A 37 -23.18 -14.66 4.09
C ASP A 37 -23.12 -14.72 5.64
N THR A 38 -23.01 -15.92 6.22
CA THR A 38 -22.93 -16.20 7.66
C THR A 38 -21.52 -16.55 8.15
N GLU A 39 -20.57 -16.79 7.25
CA GLU A 39 -19.19 -17.14 7.59
C GLU A 39 -18.38 -15.86 7.82
N ILE A 40 -18.47 -15.36 9.05
CA ILE A 40 -17.51 -14.38 9.55
C ILE A 40 -16.18 -15.13 9.66
N GLY A 41 -15.24 -14.82 8.76
CA GLY A 41 -13.93 -15.48 8.72
C GLY A 41 -13.26 -15.54 10.10
N ALA A 42 -12.36 -16.51 10.28
CA ALA A 42 -11.76 -16.90 11.56
C ALA A 42 -11.31 -15.71 12.43
N LEU A 43 -12.23 -15.22 13.26
CA LEU A 43 -11.97 -14.29 14.37
C LEU A 43 -11.50 -15.05 15.60
N ASP A 44 -11.51 -16.39 15.54
CA ASP A 44 -10.89 -17.28 16.51
C ASP A 44 -9.47 -17.62 16.05
N HIS A 45 -8.49 -17.00 16.71
CA HIS A 45 -7.11 -17.49 16.70
C HIS A 45 -6.95 -18.79 17.52
N GLU A 46 -8.04 -19.35 18.05
CA GLU A 46 -8.04 -20.48 18.98
C GLU A 46 -7.87 -21.85 18.27
N ASP A 47 -8.08 -21.93 16.95
CA ASP A 47 -8.10 -23.22 16.23
C ASP A 47 -6.87 -23.49 15.34
N ILE A 48 -5.85 -22.63 15.31
CA ILE A 48 -4.56 -22.99 14.67
C ILE A 48 -3.74 -23.83 15.66
N ASP A 49 -4.27 -24.98 16.03
CA ASP A 49 -3.49 -25.99 16.74
C ASP A 49 -2.68 -26.74 15.68
N GLY A 50 -1.42 -26.34 15.52
CA GLY A 50 -0.47 -27.05 14.66
C GLY A 50 -0.40 -28.52 15.08
N CYS A 51 -0.36 -29.43 14.12
CA CYS A 51 -0.24 -30.87 14.38
C CYS A 51 1.02 -31.13 15.24
N LYS A 52 0.82 -31.40 16.53
CA LYS A 52 1.88 -31.60 17.53
C LYS A 52 2.67 -32.90 17.28
N ASP A 53 2.08 -33.84 16.53
CA ASP A 53 2.61 -35.19 16.32
C ASP A 53 3.30 -35.34 14.95
N SER A 54 4.16 -34.39 14.59
CA SER A 54 4.98 -34.53 13.37
C SER A 54 6.26 -35.26 13.72
N LYS A 55 6.42 -36.49 13.20
CA LYS A 55 7.69 -37.26 13.30
C LYS A 55 8.91 -36.48 12.79
N VAL A 56 8.68 -35.55 11.85
CA VAL A 56 9.71 -34.66 11.32
C VAL A 56 10.16 -33.66 12.39
N LEU A 57 9.24 -33.16 13.21
CA LEU A 57 9.54 -32.24 14.31
C LEU A 57 10.34 -32.94 15.41
N ASP A 58 9.99 -34.19 15.74
CA ASP A 58 10.73 -35.00 16.73
C ASP A 58 12.18 -35.25 16.28
N SER A 59 12.38 -35.61 15.00
CA SER A 59 13.73 -35.83 14.46
C SER A 59 14.59 -34.57 14.48
N ILE A 60 14.00 -33.40 14.20
CA ILE A 60 14.70 -32.10 14.25
C ILE A 60 15.06 -31.73 15.69
N LEU A 61 14.18 -32.02 16.65
CA LEU A 61 14.42 -31.74 18.06
C LEU A 61 15.57 -32.58 18.61
N GLU A 62 15.59 -33.88 18.27
CA GLU A 62 16.62 -34.82 18.69
C GLU A 62 18.01 -34.48 18.07
N GLU A 63 18.03 -34.04 16.81
CA GLU A 63 19.25 -33.53 16.16
C GLU A 63 19.78 -32.27 16.86
N PHE A 64 18.90 -31.34 17.25
CA PHE A 64 19.26 -30.11 17.93
C PHE A 64 19.83 -30.35 19.34
N GLU A 65 19.23 -31.25 20.12
CA GLU A 65 19.73 -31.60 21.46
C GLU A 65 21.14 -32.19 21.40
N LYS A 66 21.37 -33.09 20.45
CA LYS A 66 22.68 -33.71 20.24
C LYS A 66 23.74 -32.67 19.86
N GLU A 67 23.41 -31.72 18.99
CA GLU A 67 24.34 -30.67 18.59
C GLU A 67 24.70 -29.73 19.76
N GLN A 68 23.76 -29.51 20.68
CA GLN A 68 24.01 -28.72 21.90
C GLN A 68 24.91 -29.45 22.90
N GLU A 69 24.75 -30.76 23.05
CA GLU A 69 25.62 -31.58 23.91
C GLU A 69 27.05 -31.64 23.37
N GLU A 70 27.21 -31.80 22.05
CA GLU A 70 28.51 -31.80 21.40
C GLU A 70 29.22 -30.44 21.57
N LYS A 71 28.49 -29.32 21.42
CA LYS A 71 29.03 -27.97 21.66
C LYS A 71 29.50 -27.78 23.11
N LYS A 72 28.69 -28.17 24.10
CA LYS A 72 29.06 -28.07 25.52
C LYS A 72 30.31 -28.88 25.88
N PHE A 73 30.49 -30.07 25.31
CA PHE A 73 31.64 -30.91 25.58
C PHE A 73 32.94 -30.39 24.93
N THR A 74 32.84 -29.75 23.76
CA THR A 74 33.99 -29.11 23.10
C THR A 74 34.49 -27.86 23.83
N GLU A 75 33.61 -27.07 24.43
CA GLU A 75 33.97 -25.91 25.26
C GLU A 75 34.77 -26.32 26.51
N ILE A 76 34.40 -27.43 27.17
CA ILE A 76 35.06 -27.93 28.38
C ILE A 76 36.44 -28.57 28.09
N LYS A 77 36.66 -29.11 26.89
CA LYS A 77 37.96 -29.69 26.53
C LYS A 77 39.02 -28.66 26.16
N ASN A 78 38.61 -27.52 25.60
CA ASN A 78 39.53 -26.46 25.21
C ASN A 78 40.12 -25.67 26.39
N CYS A 79 39.63 -25.84 27.61
CA CYS A 79 40.15 -25.16 28.81
C CYS A 79 41.16 -25.99 29.62
N ASN A 80 41.49 -27.23 29.21
CA ASN A 80 42.31 -28.17 29.99
C ASN A 80 43.71 -28.46 29.39
N SER A 81 44.22 -27.67 28.44
CA SER A 81 45.47 -28.01 27.73
C SER A 81 46.77 -27.54 28.37
N ASP A 82 46.78 -26.72 29.43
CA ASP A 82 48.05 -26.14 29.92
C ASP A 82 48.12 -25.99 31.44
N VAL A 83 48.14 -27.10 32.20
CA VAL A 83 48.76 -27.06 33.54
C VAL A 83 49.40 -28.41 33.88
N ASP A 84 50.73 -28.44 33.83
CA ASP A 84 51.57 -29.53 34.34
C ASP A 84 51.83 -29.25 35.83
N VAL A 85 51.24 -30.02 36.75
CA VAL A 85 51.52 -29.92 38.20
C VAL A 85 51.79 -31.30 38.78
N GLU A 86 53.07 -31.51 39.09
CA GLU A 86 53.59 -32.64 39.84
C GLU A 86 53.07 -32.68 41.29
N SER A 87 53.02 -33.92 41.77
CA SER A 87 52.55 -34.45 43.05
C SER A 87 52.78 -33.61 44.32
N GLY A 88 51.73 -33.48 45.12
CA GLY A 88 51.77 -33.06 46.53
C GLY A 88 50.42 -33.35 47.20
N ASP A 89 50.40 -34.38 48.05
CA ASP A 89 49.23 -34.76 48.86
C ASP A 89 48.78 -33.58 49.75
N ASP A 90 47.46 -33.41 49.83
CA ASP A 90 46.69 -32.50 50.69
C ASP A 90 46.84 -30.98 50.44
N CYS A 91 46.25 -30.50 49.34
CA CYS A 91 45.78 -29.12 49.22
C CYS A 91 44.26 -29.14 48.95
N ASP A 92 43.45 -28.73 49.95
CA ASP A 92 42.02 -28.48 49.77
C ASP A 92 41.82 -27.45 48.64
N ILE A 93 41.29 -27.92 47.51
CA ILE A 93 40.99 -27.11 46.33
C ILE A 93 39.81 -26.20 46.67
N VAL A 94 40.07 -24.94 47.03
CA VAL A 94 39.03 -23.92 47.14
C VAL A 94 38.80 -23.33 45.76
N GLU A 95 37.62 -23.61 45.19
CA GLU A 95 37.14 -23.03 43.93
C GLU A 95 36.99 -21.50 44.07
N MET A 96 37.99 -20.75 43.62
CA MET A 96 37.94 -19.30 43.59
C MET A 96 37.15 -18.86 42.35
N ILE A 97 35.83 -18.74 42.47
CA ILE A 97 34.96 -18.21 41.42
C ILE A 97 35.29 -16.73 41.22
N ILE A 98 36.18 -16.42 40.28
CA ILE A 98 36.39 -15.06 39.77
C ILE A 98 35.13 -14.72 38.97
N GLN A 99 34.13 -14.12 39.63
CA GLN A 99 32.96 -13.60 38.92
C GLN A 99 33.44 -12.45 38.04
N ALA A 100 33.51 -12.68 36.72
CA ALA A 100 33.71 -11.62 35.76
C ALA A 100 32.71 -10.50 36.02
N PRO A 101 33.11 -9.22 35.99
CA PRO A 101 32.21 -8.11 36.27
C PRO A 101 31.03 -8.17 35.29
N LYS A 102 29.83 -8.44 35.81
CA LYS A 102 28.61 -8.46 35.01
C LYS A 102 28.41 -7.07 34.41
N GLU A 103 28.21 -7.04 33.11
CA GLU A 103 27.92 -5.82 32.36
C GLU A 103 26.64 -5.19 32.97
N LYS A 104 26.80 -4.02 33.60
CA LYS A 104 25.69 -3.27 34.19
C LYS A 104 25.03 -2.51 33.04
N TRP A 105 24.00 -3.10 32.46
CA TRP A 105 23.21 -2.45 31.43
C TRP A 105 22.46 -1.27 32.03
N ASP A 106 22.85 -0.05 31.61
CA ASP A 106 22.15 1.17 31.97
C ASP A 106 20.95 1.36 31.03
N CYS A 107 19.74 1.22 31.59
CA CYS A 107 18.48 1.40 30.87
C CYS A 107 18.17 2.88 30.58
N GLU A 108 18.97 3.84 31.04
CA GLU A 108 18.76 5.26 30.72
C GLU A 108 19.07 5.56 29.24
N SER A 109 19.91 4.73 28.60
CA SER A 109 20.30 4.87 27.20
C SER A 109 19.15 4.63 26.20
N ILE A 110 18.25 3.69 26.48
CA ILE A 110 17.08 3.34 25.64
C ILE A 110 15.90 4.32 25.81
N LEU A 111 15.81 5.03 26.94
CA LEU A 111 14.72 6.00 27.17
C LEU A 111 14.94 7.31 26.41
N SER A 112 16.18 7.62 26.03
CA SER A 112 16.54 8.86 25.32
C SER A 112 16.40 8.76 23.78
N THR A 113 16.32 7.55 23.22
CA THR A 113 16.40 7.35 21.76
C THR A 113 15.07 7.52 21.00
N TYR A 114 13.92 7.51 21.69
CA TYR A 114 12.60 7.41 21.02
C TYR A 114 11.65 8.60 21.24
N SER A 115 12.07 9.70 21.84
CA SER A 115 11.24 10.93 21.86
C SER A 115 11.61 11.87 20.71
N ASN A 116 11.42 11.42 19.48
CA ASN A 116 11.38 12.38 18.38
C ASN A 116 9.98 13.01 18.43
N LEU A 117 9.90 14.29 18.77
CA LEU A 117 8.67 15.11 18.76
C LEU A 117 8.16 15.33 17.31
N TYR A 118 8.33 14.33 16.44
CA TYR A 118 8.05 14.38 15.02
C TYR A 118 6.55 14.28 14.73
N ASN A 119 5.76 13.85 15.72
CA ASN A 119 4.31 13.92 15.68
C ASN A 119 3.85 15.27 16.25
N HIS A 120 3.76 16.27 15.38
CA HIS A 120 3.06 17.52 15.64
C HIS A 120 1.68 17.47 14.98
N PRO A 121 0.68 16.80 15.57
CA PRO A 121 -0.67 16.87 15.04
C PRO A 121 -1.09 18.34 15.02
N LYS A 122 -1.64 18.79 13.90
CA LYS A 122 -2.02 20.20 13.72
C LYS A 122 -3.09 20.55 14.76
N ILE A 123 -2.72 21.36 15.75
CA ILE A 123 -3.66 21.86 16.76
C ILE A 123 -4.72 22.67 16.03
N ILE A 124 -5.99 22.29 16.20
CA ILE A 124 -7.13 23.03 15.66
C ILE A 124 -7.21 24.36 16.43
N THR A 125 -6.87 25.45 15.74
CA THR A 125 -7.03 26.79 16.30
C THR A 125 -8.45 27.29 16.01
N GLU A 126 -9.16 27.68 17.07
CA GLU A 126 -10.42 28.38 16.89
C GLU A 126 -10.15 29.74 16.22
N PRO A 127 -10.88 30.11 15.15
CA PRO A 127 -10.71 31.41 14.54
C PRO A 127 -11.08 32.50 15.56
N HIS A 128 -10.16 33.44 15.79
CA HIS A 128 -10.32 34.54 16.75
C HIS A 128 -11.59 35.38 16.57
N THR A 129 -12.27 35.27 15.42
CA THR A 129 -13.59 35.84 15.19
C THR A 129 -14.47 34.86 14.40
N LYS A 130 -15.71 34.66 14.86
CA LYS A 130 -16.73 33.93 14.08
C LYS A 130 -17.12 34.79 12.88
N LYS A 131 -16.60 34.48 11.68
CA LYS A 131 -17.05 35.15 10.45
C LYS A 131 -18.55 34.91 10.28
N LYS A 132 -19.34 35.99 10.15
CA LYS A 132 -20.76 35.87 9.81
C LYS A 132 -20.88 35.19 8.45
N ILE A 133 -21.62 34.09 8.38
CA ILE A 133 -21.82 33.32 7.15
C ILE A 133 -22.49 34.24 6.12
N GLN A 134 -21.77 34.59 5.04
CA GLN A 134 -22.35 35.33 3.93
C GLN A 134 -22.92 34.34 2.91
N LEU A 135 -24.23 34.42 2.68
CA LEU A 135 -24.94 33.58 1.72
C LEU A 135 -24.96 34.24 0.33
N THR A 136 -24.95 33.42 -0.71
CA THR A 136 -25.20 33.89 -2.08
C THR A 136 -26.69 34.22 -2.27
N SER A 137 -27.00 35.36 -2.91
CA SER A 137 -28.39 35.87 -2.98
C SER A 137 -29.38 34.93 -3.68
N LYS A 138 -28.94 34.11 -4.63
CA LYS A 138 -29.83 33.24 -5.43
C LYS A 138 -29.93 31.80 -4.93
N LEU A 139 -28.86 31.27 -4.34
CA LEU A 139 -28.78 29.86 -3.99
C LEU A 139 -28.74 29.63 -2.48
N GLN A 140 -28.62 30.70 -1.67
CA GLN A 140 -28.49 30.61 -0.22
C GLN A 140 -27.35 29.67 0.23
N ILE A 141 -26.32 29.53 -0.61
CA ILE A 141 -25.11 28.74 -0.31
C ILE A 141 -24.07 29.67 0.33
N PRO A 142 -23.33 29.23 1.37
CA PRO A 142 -22.21 29.98 1.93
C PRO A 142 -21.18 30.32 0.85
N LYS A 143 -20.82 31.60 0.75
CA LYS A 143 -19.94 32.12 -0.32
C LYS A 143 -18.54 31.49 -0.33
N ASP A 144 -18.05 31.05 0.83
CA ASP A 144 -16.77 30.35 1.03
C ASP A 144 -16.84 28.82 0.79
N SER A 145 -18.01 28.27 0.47
CA SER A 145 -18.17 26.83 0.23
C SER A 145 -17.66 26.38 -1.14
N PHE A 146 -17.43 27.31 -2.06
CA PHE A 146 -16.83 27.02 -3.35
C PHE A 146 -15.32 27.23 -3.21
N GLU A 147 -14.53 26.18 -3.41
CA GLU A 147 -13.10 26.32 -3.63
C GLU A 147 -12.85 27.29 -4.79
N LYS A 148 -11.70 27.99 -4.75
CA LYS A 148 -11.30 29.11 -5.62
C LYS A 148 -12.01 29.13 -6.98
N PRO A 149 -12.54 30.28 -7.43
CA PRO A 149 -13.33 30.35 -8.66
C PRO A 149 -12.56 29.69 -9.82
N GLY A 150 -13.08 28.56 -10.29
CA GLY A 150 -12.50 27.82 -11.41
C GLY A 150 -12.49 28.67 -12.68
N MET A 151 -11.79 28.18 -13.70
CA MET A 151 -11.75 28.83 -15.01
C MET A 151 -13.17 29.12 -15.51
N THR A 152 -13.37 30.33 -16.02
CA THR A 152 -14.68 30.72 -16.56
C THR A 152 -15.06 29.77 -17.69
N ARG A 153 -16.37 29.58 -17.90
CA ARG A 153 -16.89 28.68 -18.95
C ARG A 153 -16.27 28.91 -20.33
N LYS A 154 -15.96 30.17 -20.67
CA LYS A 154 -15.29 30.56 -21.92
C LYS A 154 -13.82 30.14 -21.98
N GLN A 155 -13.13 30.08 -20.85
CA GLN A 155 -11.74 29.63 -20.77
C GLN A 155 -11.67 28.10 -20.90
N LEU A 156 -12.59 27.38 -20.26
CA LEU A 156 -12.68 25.92 -20.38
C LEU A 156 -12.96 25.47 -21.83
N GLU A 157 -13.86 26.17 -22.52
CA GLU A 157 -14.20 25.86 -23.92
C GLU A 157 -13.00 26.06 -24.87
N LYS A 158 -12.16 27.07 -24.60
CA LYS A 158 -10.91 27.28 -25.36
C LYS A 158 -9.87 26.19 -25.09
N GLU A 159 -9.73 25.76 -23.85
CA GLU A 159 -8.78 24.71 -23.48
C GLU A 159 -9.15 23.35 -24.09
N ILE A 160 -10.45 23.04 -24.13
CA ILE A 160 -10.96 21.85 -24.82
C ILE A 160 -10.72 21.95 -26.34
N HIS A 161 -10.90 23.14 -26.92
CA HIS A 161 -10.66 23.37 -28.35
C HIS A 161 -9.20 23.11 -28.76
N GLU A 162 -8.24 23.61 -27.98
CA GLU A 162 -6.81 23.42 -28.25
C GLU A 162 -6.39 21.95 -28.09
N ASN A 163 -6.88 21.26 -27.06
CA ASN A 163 -6.59 19.83 -26.87
C ASN A 163 -7.12 18.97 -28.02
N LEU A 164 -8.36 19.21 -28.46
CA LEU A 164 -8.94 18.49 -29.60
C LEU A 164 -8.26 18.81 -30.93
N LYS A 165 -7.45 19.87 -31.03
CA LYS A 165 -6.70 20.22 -32.24
C LYS A 165 -5.38 19.46 -32.33
N ALA A 166 -4.83 19.05 -31.18
CA ALA A 166 -3.61 18.26 -31.07
C ALA A 166 -3.84 16.76 -31.35
N ASP A 167 -5.08 16.27 -31.21
CA ASP A 167 -5.42 14.88 -31.51
C ASP A 167 -5.53 14.62 -33.02
N CYS A 168 -4.71 13.70 -33.54
CA CYS A 168 -4.69 13.31 -34.96
C CYS A 168 -6.04 12.77 -35.48
N ALA A 169 -6.93 12.33 -34.58
CA ALA A 169 -8.26 11.78 -34.92
C ALA A 169 -9.41 12.79 -34.78
N SER A 170 -9.10 14.09 -34.64
CA SER A 170 -10.14 15.10 -34.41
C SER A 170 -11.05 15.29 -35.62
N THR A 171 -12.34 15.02 -35.44
CA THR A 171 -13.39 15.28 -36.45
C THR A 171 -13.87 16.74 -36.45
N TYR A 172 -13.22 17.60 -35.67
CA TYR A 172 -13.61 19.00 -35.48
C TYR A 172 -13.59 19.79 -36.79
N ARG A 173 -14.66 20.57 -37.01
CA ARG A 173 -14.83 21.46 -38.17
C ARG A 173 -15.08 22.87 -37.64
N PRO A 174 -14.13 23.81 -37.82
CA PRO A 174 -14.35 25.19 -37.41
C PRO A 174 -15.55 25.77 -38.17
N LYS A 175 -16.41 26.51 -37.48
CA LYS A 175 -17.58 27.15 -38.12
C LYS A 175 -17.19 28.30 -39.04
N ASP A 176 -16.11 28.99 -38.72
CA ASP A 176 -15.60 30.15 -39.46
C ASP A 176 -14.38 29.82 -40.36
N GLU A 177 -14.24 28.58 -40.84
CA GLU A 177 -13.13 28.19 -41.72
C GLU A 177 -13.22 28.86 -43.11
N SER A 178 -12.09 29.31 -43.65
CA SER A 178 -12.03 29.82 -45.03
C SER A 178 -12.13 28.69 -46.07
N LEU A 179 -12.44 29.02 -47.33
CA LEU A 179 -12.53 28.03 -48.41
C LEU A 179 -11.20 27.28 -48.61
N GLU A 180 -10.08 27.97 -48.45
CA GLU A 180 -8.73 27.43 -48.57
C GLU A 180 -8.40 26.48 -47.41
N GLU A 181 -8.69 26.89 -46.18
CA GLU A 181 -8.52 26.05 -44.99
C GLU A 181 -9.36 24.77 -45.05
N LYS A 182 -10.60 24.87 -45.53
CA LYS A 182 -11.48 23.72 -45.77
C LYS A 182 -10.90 22.74 -46.79
N ARG A 183 -10.25 23.24 -47.84
CA ARG A 183 -9.58 22.42 -48.87
C ARG A 183 -8.37 21.71 -48.27
N SER A 184 -7.52 22.44 -47.54
CA SER A 184 -6.33 21.89 -46.86
C SER A 184 -6.71 20.82 -45.84
N ARG A 185 -7.75 21.06 -45.04
CA ARG A 185 -8.28 20.07 -44.07
C ARG A 185 -8.73 18.78 -44.75
N LYS A 186 -9.52 18.88 -45.84
CA LYS A 186 -9.97 17.71 -46.60
C LYS A 186 -8.80 16.97 -47.26
N GLN A 187 -7.78 17.71 -47.73
CA GLN A 187 -6.59 17.13 -48.32
C GLN A 187 -5.76 16.35 -47.28
N ALA A 188 -5.57 16.90 -46.09
CA ALA A 188 -4.87 16.23 -44.99
C ALA A 188 -5.53 14.90 -44.60
N VAL A 189 -6.85 14.89 -44.38
CA VAL A 189 -7.61 13.66 -44.09
C VAL A 189 -7.52 12.63 -45.22
N LYS A 190 -7.52 13.09 -46.48
CA LYS A 190 -7.38 12.20 -47.65
C LYS A 190 -5.98 11.58 -47.72
N GLN A 191 -4.94 12.34 -47.37
CA GLN A 191 -3.56 11.85 -47.32
C GLN A 191 -3.37 10.84 -46.20
N GLU A 192 -3.87 11.12 -45.00
CA GLU A 192 -3.82 10.20 -43.85
C GLU A 192 -4.51 8.86 -44.17
N ARG A 193 -5.73 8.90 -44.72
CA ARG A 193 -6.44 7.68 -45.16
C ARG A 193 -5.65 6.90 -46.21
N LYS A 194 -4.93 7.58 -47.10
CA LYS A 194 -4.09 6.94 -48.11
C LYS A 194 -2.89 6.26 -47.47
N VAL A 195 -2.22 6.90 -46.51
CA VAL A 195 -1.10 6.33 -45.74
C VAL A 195 -1.56 5.10 -44.98
N LEU A 196 -2.66 5.18 -44.22
CA LEU A 196 -3.24 4.04 -43.51
C LEU A 196 -3.63 2.89 -44.45
N SER A 197 -4.13 3.20 -45.64
CA SER A 197 -4.45 2.18 -46.64
C SER A 197 -3.20 1.47 -47.17
N ILE A 198 -2.08 2.18 -47.32
CA ILE A 198 -0.80 1.60 -47.74
C ILE A 198 -0.21 0.75 -46.61
N ASP A 199 -0.16 1.27 -45.39
CA ASP A 199 0.38 0.56 -44.22
C ASP A 199 -0.38 -0.74 -43.94
N ASN A 200 -1.71 -0.73 -44.03
CA ASN A 200 -2.50 -1.94 -43.88
C ASN A 200 -2.26 -2.96 -45.00
N ASN A 201 -2.01 -2.50 -46.24
CA ASN A 201 -1.68 -3.39 -47.35
C ASN A 201 -0.29 -4.00 -47.17
N CYS A 202 0.71 -3.22 -46.74
CA CYS A 202 2.07 -3.69 -46.45
C CYS A 202 2.15 -4.65 -45.25
N ARG A 203 1.20 -4.60 -44.31
CA ARG A 203 1.11 -5.55 -43.18
C ARG A 203 0.50 -6.90 -43.55
N LEU A 204 -0.19 -6.98 -44.69
CA LEU A 204 -0.88 -8.20 -45.14
C LEU A 204 -0.07 -9.01 -46.17
N THR A 205 1.09 -8.49 -46.59
CA THR A 205 2.07 -9.13 -47.48
C THR A 205 3.31 -9.53 -46.71
#